data_AF-A0A0P0WMK3-F1
#
_entry.id   AF-A0A0P0WMK3-F1
#
_cell.length_a   1.000
_cell.length_b   1.000
_cell.length_c   1.000
_cell.angle_alpha   90.00
_cell.angle_beta   90.00
_cell.angle_gamma   90.00
#
_symmetry.space_group_name_H-M   'P 1'
#
loop_
_entity.id
_entity.type
_entity.pdbx_description
1 polymer ?
#
loop_
_entity_poly.entity_id
_entity_poly.type
_entity_poly.pdbx_seq_one_letter_code
_entity_poly.pdbx_strand_id
1 'polypeptide(L)'
;ELTKELFHLYSDTNQKVCEVTEQPSSEAKGNDKSEFGTILADVVANMKAPVTLLNVTLMGAFRSDAHVGTWSYPPTVLDCSHWCLPGVPDAWNELVFSYLLTNGEL
;
A
#
# COMPACT_ATOMS: atom_id res chain seq x y z
N GLU A 1 5.00 11.29 0.20
CA GLU A 1 3.69 11.93 0.41
C GLU A 1 2.61 10.86 0.43
N LEU A 2 2.23 10.28 -0.72
CA LEU A 2 1.29 9.11 -0.79
C LEU A 2 1.66 7.92 0.11
N THR A 3 2.92 7.51 0.12
CA THR A 3 3.39 6.40 0.96
C THR A 3 3.54 6.74 2.44
N LYS A 4 3.63 8.04 2.79
CA LYS A 4 3.91 8.45 4.17
C LYS A 4 2.68 8.30 5.08
N GLU A 5 1.50 8.62 4.54
CA GLU A 5 0.22 8.55 5.28
C GLU A 5 -0.34 7.13 5.39
N LEU A 6 0.02 6.23 4.47
CA LEU A 6 -0.64 4.94 4.27
C LEU A 6 0.11 3.73 4.85
N PHE A 7 1.40 3.89 5.15
CA PHE A 7 2.29 2.79 5.55
C PHE A 7 2.99 3.05 6.90
N HIS A 8 2.28 3.67 7.85
CA HIS A 8 2.79 3.93 9.21
C HIS A 8 4.12 4.70 9.27
N LEU A 9 4.39 5.53 8.27
CA LEU A 9 5.62 6.32 8.17
C LEU A 9 5.41 7.67 8.87
N TYR A 10 5.64 7.71 10.19
CA TYR A 10 5.71 8.98 10.91
C TYR A 10 7.10 9.60 10.69
N SER A 11 7.12 10.87 10.29
CA SER A 11 8.36 11.63 10.09
C SER A 11 8.43 12.70 11.17
N ASP A 12 8.85 12.33 12.37
CA ASP A 12 9.22 13.30 13.40
C ASP A 12 10.73 13.53 13.38
N THR A 13 11.15 14.77 13.17
CA THR A 13 12.55 15.20 13.33
C THR A 13 13.61 14.31 12.64
N ASN A 14 13.75 14.41 11.31
CA ASN A 14 14.84 13.79 10.52
C ASN A 14 15.04 12.26 10.63
N GLN A 15 14.18 11.53 11.34
CA GLN A 15 14.21 10.08 11.41
C GLN A 15 12.85 9.50 11.04
N LYS A 16 12.82 8.65 10.01
CA LYS A 16 11.61 7.90 9.66
C LYS A 16 11.42 6.84 10.74
N VAL A 17 10.31 6.91 11.46
CA VAL A 17 9.92 5.91 12.45
C VAL A 17 8.68 5.21 11.93
N CYS A 18 8.75 3.89 11.86
CA CYS A 18 7.60 3.02 11.64
C CYS A 18 7.73 1.81 12.54
N GLU A 19 6.60 1.30 12.99
CA GLU A 19 6.53 0.09 13.80
C GLU A 19 6.11 -1.07 12.92
N VAL A 20 7.03 -2.02 12.71
CA VAL A 20 6.73 -3.29 12.03
C VAL A 20 6.28 -4.28 13.09
N THR A 21 5.08 -4.83 12.93
CA THR A 21 4.47 -5.78 13.87
C THR A 21 4.72 -7.22 13.43
N GLU A 22 4.39 -8.21 14.26
CA GLU A 22 4.43 -9.62 13.83
C GLU A 22 3.10 -10.10 13.25
N GLN A 23 2.02 -9.37 13.51
CA GLN A 23 0.66 -9.70 13.08
C GLN A 23 -0.04 -8.49 12.46
N PRO A 24 -1.02 -8.71 11.56
CA PRO A 24 -1.84 -7.65 11.01
C PRO A 24 -2.50 -6.83 12.12
N SER A 25 -2.58 -5.52 11.90
CA SER A 25 -3.29 -4.62 12.80
C SER A 25 -4.79 -4.91 12.78
N SER A 26 -5.46 -4.75 13.92
CA SER A 26 -6.92 -4.83 14.02
C SER A 26 -7.62 -3.57 13.48
N GLU A 27 -6.89 -2.48 13.36
CA GLU A 27 -7.36 -1.16 12.91
C GLU A 27 -6.43 -0.65 11.81
N ALA A 28 -7.02 -0.02 10.79
CA ALA A 28 -6.25 0.71 9.80
C ALA A 28 -5.77 2.01 10.43
N LYS A 29 -4.45 2.21 10.54
CA LYS A 29 -3.90 3.52 10.89
C LYS A 29 -3.59 4.28 9.60
N GLY A 30 -4.21 5.44 9.44
CA GLY A 30 -4.13 6.28 8.24
C GLY A 30 -5.49 6.92 7.96
N ASN A 31 -5.49 8.14 7.43
CA ASN A 31 -6.73 8.83 7.06
C ASN A 31 -7.34 8.15 5.81
N ASP A 32 -8.60 7.75 5.90
CA ASP A 32 -9.37 7.17 4.78
C ASP A 32 -9.57 8.18 3.64
N LYS A 33 -9.41 9.48 3.92
CA LYS A 33 -9.52 10.58 2.96
C LYS A 33 -8.15 11.14 2.58
N SER A 34 -7.45 10.41 1.72
CA SER A 34 -6.28 10.94 1.04
C SER A 34 -6.71 11.87 -0.10
N GLU A 35 -6.22 13.12 -0.11
CA GLU A 35 -6.42 14.06 -1.24
C GLU A 35 -5.98 13.43 -2.57
N PHE A 36 -4.91 12.63 -2.54
CA PHE A 36 -4.42 11.92 -3.70
C PHE A 36 -5.38 10.84 -4.19
N GLY A 37 -6.12 10.17 -3.29
CA GLY A 37 -7.15 9.20 -3.66
C GLY A 37 -8.27 9.87 -4.47
N THR A 38 -8.69 11.07 -4.03
CA THR A 38 -9.68 11.88 -4.76
C THR A 38 -9.15 12.33 -6.12
N ILE A 39 -7.92 12.83 -6.18
CA ILE A 39 -7.28 13.24 -7.46
C ILE A 39 -7.17 12.06 -8.41
N LEU A 40 -6.76 10.89 -7.92
CA LEU A 40 -6.62 9.69 -8.75
C LEU A 40 -7.96 9.23 -9.32
N ALA A 41 -9.01 9.26 -8.50
CA ALA A 41 -10.37 8.95 -8.94
C ALA A 41 -10.86 9.93 -10.02
N ASP A 42 -10.61 11.23 -9.85
CA ASP A 42 -10.98 12.26 -10.83
C ASP A 42 -10.21 12.09 -12.15
N VAL A 43 -8.89 11.85 -12.09
CA VAL A 43 -8.09 11.60 -13.29
C VAL A 43 -8.60 10.38 -14.05
N VAL A 44 -8.79 9.25 -13.36
CA VAL A 44 -9.27 8.00 -13.99
C VAL A 44 -10.65 8.20 -14.63
N ALA A 45 -11.56 8.93 -13.98
CA ALA A 45 -12.88 9.23 -14.53
C ALA A 45 -12.84 10.05 -15.83
N ASN A 46 -11.78 10.84 -16.04
CA ASN A 46 -11.61 11.70 -17.21
C ASN A 46 -10.67 11.12 -18.29
N MET A 47 -10.16 9.89 -18.12
CA MET A 47 -9.30 9.25 -19.11
C MET A 47 -10.08 8.80 -20.36
N LYS A 48 -9.48 8.97 -21.54
CA LYS A 48 -10.05 8.48 -22.81
C LYS A 48 -9.97 6.96 -22.96
N ALA A 49 -8.91 6.35 -22.43
CA ALA A 49 -8.75 4.91 -22.39
C ALA A 49 -9.47 4.37 -21.13
N PRO A 50 -10.22 3.27 -21.23
CA PRO A 50 -10.85 2.67 -20.06
C PRO A 50 -9.76 2.17 -19.10
N VAL A 51 -9.83 2.61 -17.85
CA VAL A 51 -8.92 2.19 -16.78
C VAL A 51 -9.74 1.84 -15.56
N THR A 52 -9.47 0.67 -14.98
CA THR A 52 -10.04 0.25 -13.70
C THR A 52 -9.01 0.46 -12.60
N LEU A 53 -9.37 1.24 -11.58
CA LEU A 53 -8.49 1.51 -10.44
C LEU A 53 -8.59 0.37 -9.41
N LEU A 54 -7.46 -0.29 -9.13
CA LEU A 54 -7.35 -1.23 -8.02
C LEU A 54 -6.95 -0.48 -6.74
N ASN A 55 -7.93 -0.12 -5.90
CA ASN A 55 -7.67 0.58 -4.65
C ASN A 55 -7.29 -0.40 -3.52
N VAL A 56 -5.97 -0.62 -3.35
CA VAL A 56 -5.41 -1.49 -2.29
C VAL A 56 -5.07 -0.76 -0.99
N THR A 57 -5.36 0.54 -0.93
CA THR A 57 -4.90 1.46 0.12
C THR A 57 -5.32 1.01 1.52
N LEU A 58 -6.61 0.77 1.72
CA LEU A 58 -7.16 0.38 3.02
C LEU A 58 -6.64 -1.00 3.45
N MET A 59 -6.52 -1.94 2.52
CA MET A 59 -6.00 -3.29 2.81
C MET A 59 -4.53 -3.22 3.25
N GLY A 60 -3.72 -2.37 2.61
CA GLY A 60 -2.32 -2.16 3.00
C GLY A 60 -2.17 -1.53 4.40
N ALA A 61 -3.09 -0.65 4.80
CA ALA A 61 -3.03 0.05 6.09
C ALA A 61 -3.10 -0.89 7.31
N PHE A 62 -3.71 -2.07 7.17
CA PHE A 62 -3.74 -3.10 8.21
C PHE A 62 -2.45 -3.92 8.30
N ARG A 63 -1.52 -3.78 7.34
CA ARG A 63 -0.45 -4.74 7.14
C ARG A 63 0.92 -4.25 7.58
N SER A 64 1.01 -3.55 8.70
CA SER A 64 2.30 -3.17 9.31
C SER A 64 3.26 -4.36 9.48
N ASP A 65 2.72 -5.57 9.61
CA ASP A 65 3.45 -6.83 9.76
C ASP A 65 4.22 -7.32 8.53
N ALA A 66 3.84 -6.84 7.35
CA ALA A 66 4.37 -7.37 6.10
C ALA A 66 5.50 -6.50 5.51
N HIS A 67 5.92 -5.44 6.19
CA HIS A 67 7.02 -4.59 5.75
C HIS A 67 8.39 -5.23 6.00
N VAL A 68 9.39 -4.83 5.20
CA VAL A 68 10.78 -5.29 5.32
C VAL A 68 11.41 -4.86 6.66
N GLY A 69 11.08 -3.67 7.15
CA GLY A 69 11.59 -3.14 8.41
C GLY A 69 13.10 -3.01 8.41
N THR A 70 13.76 -3.64 9.37
CA THR A 70 15.22 -3.62 9.54
C THR A 70 15.96 -4.65 8.69
N TRP A 71 15.22 -5.51 7.96
CA TRP A 71 15.80 -6.54 7.08
C TRP A 71 16.14 -6.01 5.67
N SER A 72 16.19 -4.68 5.51
CA SER A 72 16.52 -4.04 4.23
C SER A 72 18.03 -4.01 3.98
N TYR A 73 18.42 -3.72 2.74
CA TYR A 73 19.82 -3.45 2.40
C TYR A 73 19.98 -1.99 1.93
N PRO A 74 20.82 -1.19 2.60
CA PRO A 74 21.67 -1.53 3.75
C PRO A 74 20.86 -1.66 5.07
N PRO A 75 21.28 -2.52 6.02
CA PRO A 75 20.51 -2.83 7.24
C PRO A 75 20.41 -1.66 8.24
N THR A 76 21.11 -0.56 7.95
CA THR A 76 21.01 0.70 8.70
C THR A 76 19.78 1.53 8.32
N VAL A 77 19.05 1.15 7.28
CA VAL A 77 17.87 1.86 6.79
C VAL A 77 16.62 1.10 7.21
N LEU A 78 15.74 1.78 7.94
CA LEU A 78 14.40 1.28 8.24
C LEU A 78 13.52 1.41 6.99
N ASP A 79 13.04 0.27 6.49
CA ASP A 79 12.24 0.19 5.28
C ASP A 79 10.78 -0.19 5.56
N CYS A 80 9.93 0.83 5.55
CA CYS A 80 8.48 0.70 5.73
C CYS A 80 7.72 1.00 4.44
N SER A 81 8.43 1.04 3.31
CA SER A 81 7.82 1.30 2.00
C SER A 81 7.72 0.03 1.18
N HIS A 82 8.65 -0.90 1.37
CA HIS A 82 8.64 -2.19 0.70
C HIS A 82 8.01 -3.28 1.56
N TRP A 83 7.58 -4.33 0.87
CA TRP A 83 6.91 -5.49 1.43
C TRP A 83 7.81 -6.71 1.32
N CYS A 84 7.77 -7.57 2.33
CA CYS A 84 8.35 -8.91 2.23
C CYS A 84 7.60 -9.74 1.18
N LEU A 85 8.32 -10.67 0.54
CA LEU A 85 7.76 -11.71 -0.32
C LEU A 85 8.09 -13.09 0.26
N PRO A 86 7.11 -14.03 0.31
CA PRO A 86 5.70 -13.84 -0.06
C PRO A 86 4.96 -12.90 0.89
N GLY A 87 3.93 -12.19 0.42
CA GLY A 87 3.25 -11.18 1.22
C GLY A 87 2.15 -10.37 0.53
N VAL A 88 1.99 -9.11 0.95
CA VAL A 88 0.92 -8.20 0.49
C VAL A 88 0.84 -8.03 -1.04
N PRO A 89 1.97 -7.91 -1.78
CA PRO A 89 1.92 -7.85 -3.24
C PRO A 89 1.32 -9.08 -3.90
N ASP A 90 1.41 -10.27 -3.28
CA ASP A 90 0.80 -11.48 -3.83
C ASP A 90 -0.73 -11.40 -3.76
N ALA A 91 -1.29 -10.88 -2.67
CA ALA A 91 -2.73 -10.63 -2.56
C ALA A 91 -3.21 -9.59 -3.59
N TRP A 92 -2.39 -8.58 -3.93
CA TRP A 92 -2.72 -7.64 -5.01
C TRP A 92 -2.77 -8.36 -6.36
N ASN A 93 -1.81 -9.25 -6.62
CA ASN A 93 -1.80 -10.05 -7.84
C ASN A 93 -3.04 -10.94 -7.92
N GLU A 94 -3.48 -11.56 -6.83
CA GLU A 94 -4.72 -12.34 -6.78
C GLU A 94 -5.95 -11.51 -7.15
N LEU A 95 -6.04 -10.26 -6.68
CA LEU A 95 -7.12 -9.34 -7.06
C LEU A 95 -7.08 -9.00 -8.56
N VAL A 96 -5.89 -8.77 -9.12
CA VAL A 96 -5.71 -8.53 -10.57
C VAL A 96 -6.12 -9.76 -11.36
N PHE A 97 -5.66 -10.96 -10.99
CA PHE A 97 -6.03 -12.19 -11.67
C PHE A 97 -7.54 -12.44 -11.61
N SER A 98 -8.17 -12.22 -10.46
CA SER A 98 -9.62 -12.30 -10.31
C SER A 98 -10.35 -11.34 -11.26
N TYR A 99 -9.89 -10.09 -11.36
CA TYR A 99 -10.45 -9.11 -12.29
C TYR A 99 -10.33 -9.54 -13.75
N LEU A 100 -9.15 -10.02 -14.17
CA LEU A 100 -8.90 -10.45 -15.55
C LEU A 100 -9.75 -11.67 -15.93
N LEU A 101 -9.87 -12.65 -15.03
CA LEU A 101 -10.65 -13.86 -15.24
C LEU A 101 -12.16 -13.62 -15.27
N THR A 102 -12.65 -12.61 -14.53
CA THR A 102 -14.09 -12.30 -14.46
C THR A 102 -14.56 -11.37 -15.57
N ASN A 103 -13.70 -10.47 -16.05
CA ASN A 103 -14.06 -9.47 -17.07
C ASN A 103 -13.61 -9.83 -18.50
N GLY A 104 -13.14 -11.06 -18.71
CA GLY A 104 -12.99 -11.64 -20.05
C GLY A 104 -11.86 -11.04 -20.90
N GLU A 105 -10.80 -10.53 -20.27
CA GLU A 105 -9.55 -10.17 -20.98
C GLU A 105 -8.65 -11.40 -21.24
N LEU A 106 -9.17 -12.62 -20.98
CA LEU A 106 -8.63 -13.93 -21.40
C LEU A 106 -9.76 -14.85 -21.89
#